data_AF-A0A9P0CFY6-F1
#
_entry.id   AF-A0A9P0CFY6-F1
#
_cell.length_a   1.000
_cell.length_b   1.000
_cell.length_c   1.000
_cell.angle_alpha   90.00
_cell.angle_beta   90.00
_cell.angle_gamma   90.00
#
_symmetry.space_group_name_H-M   'P 1'
#
loop_
_entity.id
_entity.type
_entity.pdbx_description
1 polymer ?
#
loop_
_entity_poly.entity_id
_entity_poly.type
_entity_poly.pdbx_seq_one_letter_code
_entity_poly.pdbx_strand_id
1 'polypeptide(L)'
;MEKNIEKERNLEIQKRFRNETGLLVDIPKANFGNTNDGNTRRRFFEDPKVASKITGISYDLIYKLKVILETISSEHIIDPEKYDKYALEAARLYMQLYPWHPMTPAMHKILIHGAVITETALLPIGQLSEEEFAEAGNKHFRSYPQDFARKFSRENCNMDIFNHLLLSSDPLLSSMKNFKRRKMKSFLPEKINLLMSAKPLEAGNVR
;
A
#
# COMPACT_ATOMS: atom_id res chain seq x y z
N MET A 1 21.75 -0.30 -28.45
CA MET A 1 20.58 -0.94 -29.09
C MET A 1 19.56 -1.35 -28.04
N GLU A 2 19.93 -2.14 -27.02
CA GLU A 2 19.04 -2.58 -25.93
C GLU A 2 18.31 -1.45 -25.20
N LYS A 3 19.02 -0.36 -24.83
CA LYS A 3 18.40 0.81 -24.18
C LYS A 3 17.33 1.52 -25.03
N ASN A 4 17.36 1.37 -26.35
CA ASN A 4 16.32 1.96 -27.22
C ASN A 4 15.09 1.07 -27.26
N ILE A 5 15.28 -0.25 -27.35
CA ILE A 5 14.21 -1.25 -27.29
C ILE A 5 13.46 -1.15 -25.95
N GLU A 6 14.20 -1.02 -24.85
CA GLU A 6 13.61 -0.83 -23.52
C GLU A 6 12.75 0.43 -23.45
N LYS A 7 13.26 1.56 -23.93
CA LYS A 7 12.51 2.83 -23.96
C LYS A 7 11.27 2.77 -24.82
N GLU A 8 11.35 2.15 -26.00
CA GLU A 8 10.22 1.96 -26.90
C GLU A 8 9.14 1.10 -26.26
N ARG A 9 9.54 -0.02 -25.64
CA ARG A 9 8.63 -0.90 -24.91
C ARG A 9 7.99 -0.20 -23.72
N ASN A 10 8.77 0.59 -22.96
CA ASN A 10 8.24 1.31 -21.81
C ASN A 10 7.20 2.36 -22.26
N LEU A 11 7.48 3.11 -23.34
CA LEU A 11 6.53 4.05 -23.93
C LEU A 11 5.24 3.37 -24.44
N GLU A 12 5.36 2.19 -25.03
CA GLU A 12 4.20 1.39 -25.46
C GLU A 12 3.33 1.01 -24.26
N ILE A 13 3.93 0.48 -23.20
CA ILE A 13 3.23 0.09 -21.96
C ILE A 13 2.55 1.31 -21.32
N GLN A 14 3.24 2.44 -21.22
CA GLN A 14 2.68 3.69 -20.68
C GLN A 14 1.46 4.17 -21.48
N LYS A 15 1.53 4.14 -22.82
CA LYS A 15 0.40 4.50 -23.69
C LYS A 15 -0.77 3.55 -23.52
N ARG A 16 -0.52 2.25 -23.41
CA ARG A 16 -1.58 1.25 -23.21
C ARG A 16 -2.27 1.41 -21.85
N PHE A 17 -1.53 1.62 -20.77
CA PHE A 17 -2.14 1.92 -19.46
C PHE A 17 -2.99 3.19 -19.51
N ARG A 18 -2.51 4.25 -20.17
CA ARG A 18 -3.28 5.48 -20.34
C ARG A 18 -4.56 5.26 -21.13
N ASN A 19 -4.52 4.49 -22.22
CA ASN A 19 -5.68 4.29 -23.10
C ASN A 19 -6.70 3.31 -22.51
N GLU A 20 -6.25 2.18 -21.95
CA GLU A 20 -7.14 1.11 -21.47
C GLU A 20 -7.69 1.39 -20.06
N THR A 21 -6.91 2.03 -19.18
CA THR A 21 -7.27 2.21 -17.76
C THR A 21 -7.34 3.68 -17.32
N GLY A 22 -6.92 4.61 -18.17
CA GLY A 22 -6.79 6.03 -17.78
C GLY A 22 -5.68 6.27 -16.76
N LEU A 23 -4.73 5.34 -16.61
CA LEU A 23 -3.68 5.40 -15.59
C LEU A 23 -2.37 5.94 -16.18
N LEU A 24 -1.74 6.87 -15.47
CA LEU A 24 -0.43 7.41 -15.82
C LEU A 24 0.64 6.70 -14.99
N VAL A 25 1.34 5.76 -15.61
CA VAL A 25 2.37 4.94 -14.96
C VAL A 25 3.76 5.41 -15.40
N ASP A 26 4.71 5.43 -14.46
CA ASP A 26 6.13 5.69 -14.70
C ASP A 26 6.46 6.99 -15.46
N ILE A 27 5.67 8.05 -15.21
CA ILE A 27 5.93 9.38 -15.79
C ILE A 27 6.77 10.19 -14.78
N PRO A 28 7.91 10.77 -15.20
CA PRO A 28 8.74 11.59 -14.31
C PRO A 28 8.01 12.86 -13.86
N LYS A 29 8.12 13.19 -12.57
CA LYS A 29 7.60 14.45 -12.01
C LYS A 29 8.71 15.49 -11.90
N ALA A 30 8.39 16.77 -12.09
CA ALA A 30 9.35 17.87 -12.19
C ALA A 30 10.27 18.06 -10.96
N ASN A 31 9.84 17.66 -9.77
CA ASN A 31 10.58 17.95 -8.53
C ASN A 31 11.24 16.73 -7.87
N PHE A 32 10.74 15.50 -8.10
CA PHE A 32 11.36 14.22 -7.74
C PHE A 32 10.39 13.04 -8.01
N GLY A 33 10.92 11.85 -8.30
CA GLY A 33 10.15 10.61 -8.42
C GLY A 33 9.32 10.48 -9.71
N ASN A 34 8.38 9.54 -9.71
CA ASN A 34 7.47 9.30 -10.83
C ASN A 34 5.99 9.31 -10.38
N THR A 35 5.08 9.05 -11.31
CA THR A 35 3.64 8.96 -11.04
C THR A 35 3.20 7.71 -10.29
N ASN A 36 4.12 6.84 -9.86
CA ASN A 36 3.80 5.58 -9.18
C ASN A 36 3.58 5.78 -7.67
N ASP A 37 2.60 6.61 -7.31
CA ASP A 37 2.15 6.80 -5.94
C ASP A 37 1.20 5.67 -5.47
N GLY A 38 0.80 5.72 -4.20
CA GLY A 38 -0.10 4.72 -3.61
C GLY A 38 -1.44 4.59 -4.35
N ASN A 39 -1.95 5.66 -4.97
CA ASN A 39 -3.17 5.59 -5.78
C ASN A 39 -2.91 4.83 -7.09
N THR A 40 -1.79 5.11 -7.77
CA THR A 40 -1.38 4.40 -8.98
C THR A 40 -1.19 2.91 -8.71
N ARG A 41 -0.53 2.55 -7.60
CA ARG A 41 -0.34 1.14 -7.19
C ARG A 41 -1.68 0.42 -6.95
N ARG A 42 -2.61 1.04 -6.21
CA ARG A 42 -3.94 0.45 -5.94
C ARG A 42 -4.72 0.19 -7.23
N ARG A 43 -4.66 1.11 -8.20
CA ARG A 43 -5.32 0.94 -9.51
C ARG A 43 -4.64 -0.11 -10.38
N PHE A 44 -3.31 -0.23 -10.32
CA PHE A 44 -2.57 -1.26 -11.05
C PHE A 44 -3.00 -2.68 -10.63
N PHE A 45 -3.12 -2.93 -9.32
CA PHE A 45 -3.53 -4.24 -8.80
C PHE A 45 -5.05 -4.44 -8.77
N GLU A 46 -5.87 -3.46 -9.18
CA GLU A 46 -7.33 -3.60 -9.16
C GLU A 46 -7.78 -4.74 -10.09
N ASP A 47 -7.23 -4.78 -11.32
CA ASP A 47 -7.47 -5.85 -12.30
C ASP A 47 -6.15 -6.48 -12.78
N PRO A 48 -5.72 -7.61 -12.17
CA PRO A 48 -4.51 -8.34 -12.56
C PRO A 48 -4.53 -8.86 -14.01
N LYS A 49 -5.71 -9.11 -14.61
CA LYS A 49 -5.81 -9.60 -15.99
C LYS A 49 -5.41 -8.50 -16.97
N VAL A 50 -5.94 -7.30 -16.75
CA VAL A 50 -5.60 -6.12 -17.56
C VAL A 50 -4.12 -5.77 -17.38
N ALA A 51 -3.63 -5.77 -16.14
CA ALA A 51 -2.22 -5.51 -15.86
C ALA A 51 -1.27 -6.51 -16.56
N SER A 52 -1.59 -7.80 -16.50
CA SER A 52 -0.85 -8.86 -17.20
C SER A 52 -0.87 -8.66 -18.71
N LYS A 53 -2.04 -8.39 -19.30
CA LYS A 53 -2.21 -8.15 -20.74
C LYS A 53 -1.42 -6.93 -21.24
N ILE A 54 -1.33 -5.87 -20.44
CA ILE A 54 -0.61 -4.65 -20.83
C ILE A 54 0.90 -4.85 -20.69
N THR A 55 1.36 -5.36 -19.55
CA THR A 55 2.80 -5.50 -19.25
C THR A 55 3.45 -6.68 -19.97
N GLY A 56 2.69 -7.75 -20.24
CA GLY A 56 3.21 -9.03 -20.70
C GLY A 56 3.77 -9.92 -19.58
N ILE A 57 3.54 -9.56 -18.32
CA ILE A 57 3.93 -10.35 -17.14
C ILE A 57 2.87 -11.42 -16.87
N SER A 58 3.27 -12.56 -16.32
CA SER A 58 2.35 -13.64 -15.94
C SER A 58 1.25 -13.15 -14.99
N TYR A 59 0.00 -13.48 -15.34
CA TYR A 59 -1.18 -13.21 -14.52
C TYR A 59 -1.04 -13.80 -13.12
N ASP A 60 -0.61 -15.06 -13.03
CA ASP A 60 -0.52 -15.80 -11.75
C ASP A 60 0.43 -15.10 -10.78
N LEU A 61 1.55 -14.58 -11.29
CA LEU A 61 2.50 -13.83 -10.47
C LEU A 61 1.89 -12.51 -9.97
N ILE A 62 1.28 -11.72 -10.86
CA ILE A 62 0.65 -10.44 -10.47
C ILE A 62 -0.46 -10.68 -9.44
N TYR A 63 -1.25 -11.72 -9.64
CA TYR A 63 -2.35 -12.06 -8.76
C TYR A 63 -1.86 -12.53 -7.37
N LYS A 64 -0.84 -13.40 -7.30
CA LYS A 64 -0.21 -13.78 -6.02
C LYS A 64 0.36 -12.56 -5.28
N LEU A 65 1.02 -11.66 -6.00
CA LEU A 65 1.54 -10.42 -5.41
C LEU A 65 0.43 -9.50 -4.90
N LYS A 66 -0.69 -9.40 -5.62
CA LYS A 66 -1.87 -8.67 -5.14
C LYS A 66 -2.36 -9.23 -3.81
N VAL A 67 -2.54 -10.55 -3.72
CA VAL A 67 -3.02 -11.23 -2.50
C VAL A 67 -2.08 -10.94 -1.32
N ILE A 68 -0.77 -11.05 -1.54
CA ILE A 68 0.25 -10.77 -0.51
C ILE A 68 0.18 -9.32 -0.04
N LEU A 69 0.17 -8.36 -0.96
CA LEU A 69 0.11 -6.93 -0.63
C LEU A 69 -1.19 -6.56 0.09
N GLU A 70 -2.33 -7.10 -0.33
CA GLU A 70 -3.61 -6.90 0.36
C GLU A 70 -3.64 -7.53 1.75
N THR A 71 -2.89 -8.61 1.97
CA THR A 71 -2.80 -9.31 3.26
C THR A 71 -1.95 -8.48 4.24
N ILE A 72 -0.78 -7.99 3.80
CA ILE A 72 0.11 -7.14 4.61
C ILE A 72 -0.55 -5.80 4.93
N SER A 73 -1.25 -5.20 3.95
CA SER A 73 -1.97 -3.94 4.12
C SER A 73 -3.27 -4.11 4.92
N SER A 74 -3.55 -5.31 5.43
CA SER A 74 -4.73 -5.54 6.25
C SER A 74 -4.44 -5.23 7.72
N GLU A 75 -5.45 -4.72 8.41
CA GLU A 75 -5.40 -4.50 9.86
C GLU A 75 -5.65 -5.79 10.67
N HIS A 76 -5.51 -6.96 10.04
CA HIS A 76 -5.83 -8.25 10.65
C HIS A 76 -4.56 -9.05 10.94
N ILE A 77 -4.64 -9.94 11.93
CA ILE A 77 -3.55 -10.84 12.28
C ILE A 77 -3.40 -11.90 11.18
N ILE A 78 -2.20 -12.01 10.64
CA ILE A 78 -1.82 -12.93 9.57
C ILE A 78 -1.29 -14.22 10.20
N ASP A 79 -1.64 -15.38 9.62
CA ASP A 79 -1.07 -16.67 9.99
C ASP A 79 0.33 -16.82 9.37
N PRO A 80 1.43 -16.81 10.15
CA PRO A 80 2.79 -16.80 9.61
C PRO A 80 3.11 -18.04 8.78
N GLU A 81 2.62 -19.22 9.17
CA GLU A 81 2.91 -20.47 8.46
C GLU A 81 2.23 -20.53 7.08
N LYS A 82 0.96 -20.09 7.03
CA LYS A 82 0.22 -20.04 5.75
C LYS A 82 0.79 -18.97 4.84
N TYR A 83 1.14 -17.81 5.41
CA TYR A 83 1.79 -16.74 4.67
C TYR A 83 3.13 -17.19 4.09
N ASP A 84 3.98 -17.85 4.87
CA ASP A 84 5.29 -18.32 4.42
C ASP A 84 5.17 -19.28 3.23
N LYS A 85 4.28 -20.27 3.31
CA LYS A 85 4.01 -21.21 2.21
C LYS A 85 3.58 -20.47 0.94
N TYR A 86 2.64 -19.54 1.06
CA TYR A 86 2.12 -18.79 -0.09
C TYR A 86 3.17 -17.85 -0.70
N ALA A 87 3.97 -17.19 0.15
CA ALA A 87 5.04 -16.29 -0.28
C ALA A 87 6.19 -17.05 -0.96
N LEU A 88 6.53 -18.23 -0.44
CA LEU A 88 7.58 -19.08 -1.00
C LEU A 88 7.16 -19.69 -2.34
N GLU A 89 5.89 -20.07 -2.51
CA GLU A 89 5.33 -20.43 -3.82
C GLU A 89 5.46 -19.28 -4.83
N ALA A 90 5.13 -18.05 -4.42
CA ALA A 90 5.25 -16.87 -5.29
C ALA A 90 6.72 -16.59 -5.66
N ALA A 91 7.66 -16.77 -4.72
CA ALA A 91 9.09 -16.63 -4.97
C ALA A 91 9.62 -17.69 -5.95
N ARG A 92 9.19 -18.94 -5.81
CA ARG A 92 9.54 -20.02 -6.74
C ARG A 92 9.02 -19.74 -8.15
N LEU A 93 7.77 -19.30 -8.26
CA LEU A 93 7.16 -18.92 -9.53
C LEU A 93 7.93 -17.77 -10.20
N TYR A 94 8.33 -16.77 -9.42
CA TYR A 94 9.14 -15.65 -9.90
C TYR A 94 10.49 -16.13 -10.47
N MET A 95 11.22 -16.97 -9.73
CA MET A 95 12.52 -17.50 -10.17
C MET A 95 12.41 -18.37 -11.42
N GLN A 96 11.32 -19.13 -11.58
CA GLN A 96 11.07 -19.97 -12.75
C GLN A 96 10.75 -19.14 -14.00
N LEU A 97 9.91 -18.12 -13.87
CA LEU A 97 9.48 -17.29 -15.00
C LEU A 97 10.53 -16.25 -15.41
N TYR A 98 11.25 -15.68 -14.44
CA TYR A 98 12.15 -14.55 -14.66
C TYR A 98 13.52 -14.77 -14.01
N PRO A 99 14.26 -15.85 -14.34
CA PRO A 99 15.56 -16.14 -13.73
C PRO A 99 16.63 -15.07 -14.02
N TRP A 100 16.45 -14.31 -15.10
CA TRP A 100 17.35 -13.24 -15.53
C TRP A 100 17.18 -11.94 -14.74
N HIS A 101 16.08 -11.77 -14.00
CA HIS A 101 15.82 -10.56 -13.22
C HIS A 101 15.92 -10.86 -11.72
N PRO A 102 16.94 -10.36 -10.99
CA PRO A 102 17.03 -10.57 -9.56
C PRO A 102 15.89 -9.85 -8.82
N MET A 103 15.37 -10.46 -7.75
CA MET A 103 14.35 -9.83 -6.93
C MET A 103 14.88 -8.52 -6.33
N THR A 104 14.04 -7.48 -6.34
CA THR A 104 14.37 -6.24 -5.64
C THR A 104 14.40 -6.47 -4.12
N PRO A 105 15.15 -5.67 -3.34
CA PRO A 105 15.21 -5.84 -1.89
C PRO A 105 13.83 -5.79 -1.21
N ALA A 106 12.90 -4.98 -1.72
CA ALA A 106 11.53 -4.91 -1.20
C ALA A 106 10.75 -6.21 -1.44
N MET A 107 10.83 -6.76 -2.66
CA MET A 107 10.21 -8.05 -3.01
C MET A 107 10.81 -9.18 -2.18
N HIS A 108 12.13 -9.21 -2.03
CA HIS A 108 12.82 -10.22 -1.22
C HIS A 108 12.39 -10.15 0.25
N LYS A 109 12.33 -8.95 0.84
CA LYS A 109 11.85 -8.76 2.22
C LYS A 109 10.42 -9.27 2.41
N ILE A 110 9.53 -8.97 1.47
CA ILE A 110 8.12 -9.40 1.54
C ILE A 110 7.98 -10.92 1.36
N LEU A 111 8.69 -11.50 0.38
CA LEU A 111 8.51 -12.89 0.00
C LEU A 111 9.32 -13.88 0.87
N ILE A 112 10.51 -13.49 1.32
CA ILE A 112 11.42 -14.37 2.09
C ILE A 112 11.40 -14.05 3.58
N HIS A 113 11.39 -12.77 3.95
CA HIS A 113 11.39 -12.36 5.35
C HIS A 113 10.00 -12.00 5.89
N GLY A 114 8.96 -12.03 5.04
CA GLY A 114 7.63 -11.53 5.42
C GLY A 114 7.01 -12.29 6.58
N ALA A 115 7.17 -13.63 6.63
CA ALA A 115 6.66 -14.45 7.72
C ALA A 115 7.31 -14.11 9.06
N VAL A 116 8.63 -13.95 9.08
CA VAL A 116 9.40 -13.55 10.27
C VAL A 116 8.97 -12.16 10.75
N ILE A 117 8.73 -11.23 9.81
CA ILE A 117 8.22 -9.89 10.15
C ILE A 117 6.83 -9.98 10.76
N THR A 118 5.93 -10.80 10.21
CA THR A 118 4.58 -10.98 10.78
C THR A 118 4.58 -11.61 12.16
N GLU A 119 5.51 -12.52 12.43
CA GLU A 119 5.64 -13.18 13.74
C GLU A 119 6.25 -12.25 14.80
N THR A 120 7.19 -11.40 14.41
CA THR A 120 7.88 -10.48 15.33
C THR A 120 7.11 -9.18 15.60
N ALA A 121 6.15 -8.83 14.74
CA ALA A 121 5.36 -7.62 14.88
C ALA A 121 4.37 -7.72 16.05
N LEU A 122 4.37 -6.71 16.93
CA LEU A 122 3.44 -6.59 18.06
C LEU A 122 1.99 -6.35 17.63
N LEU A 123 1.80 -5.68 16.49
CA LEU A 123 0.51 -5.29 15.93
C LEU A 123 0.45 -5.74 14.46
N PRO A 124 -0.77 -5.94 13.90
CA PRO A 124 -0.95 -6.15 12.48
C PRO A 124 -0.17 -5.12 11.65
N ILE A 125 0.57 -5.60 10.65
CA ILE A 125 1.49 -4.75 9.86
C ILE A 125 0.76 -3.57 9.21
N GLY A 126 -0.49 -3.77 8.77
CA GLY A 126 -1.31 -2.69 8.22
C GLY A 126 -1.51 -1.51 9.17
N GLN A 127 -1.61 -1.76 10.48
CA GLN A 127 -1.74 -0.70 11.49
C GLN A 127 -0.44 0.07 11.72
N LEU A 128 0.71 -0.52 11.39
CA LEU A 128 2.03 0.10 11.47
C LEU A 128 2.41 0.85 10.18
N SER A 129 1.49 0.96 9.23
CA SER A 129 1.73 1.59 7.93
C SER A 129 1.95 3.10 8.03
N GLU A 130 2.98 3.60 7.35
CA GLU A 130 3.28 5.04 7.24
C GLU A 130 2.26 5.78 6.36
N GLU A 131 1.75 5.14 5.29
CA GLU A 131 0.86 5.78 4.31
C GLU A 131 -0.44 6.27 4.95
N GLU A 132 -1.01 5.48 5.86
CA GLU A 132 -2.37 5.71 6.36
C GLU A 132 -2.44 6.81 7.43
N PHE A 133 -1.34 7.05 8.15
CA PHE A 133 -1.29 8.02 9.25
C PHE A 133 -0.41 9.23 8.92
N ALA A 134 0.87 9.01 8.61
CA ALA A 134 1.84 10.10 8.48
C ALA A 134 1.73 10.82 7.13
N GLU A 135 1.72 10.08 6.02
CA GLU A 135 1.69 10.71 4.69
C GLU A 135 0.35 11.41 4.40
N ALA A 136 -0.77 10.87 4.88
CA ALA A 136 -2.07 11.53 4.80
C ALA A 136 -2.07 12.87 5.56
N GLY A 137 -1.37 12.94 6.71
CA GLY A 137 -1.18 14.15 7.50
C GLY A 137 -0.45 15.28 6.75
N ASN A 138 0.42 14.96 5.79
CA ASN A 138 1.10 15.97 4.97
C ASN A 138 0.13 16.85 4.17
N LYS A 139 -1.06 16.33 3.84
CA LYS A 139 -2.11 17.12 3.21
C LYS A 139 -2.58 18.24 4.14
N HIS A 140 -2.83 17.90 5.41
CA HIS A 140 -3.23 18.85 6.45
C HIS A 140 -2.14 19.88 6.72
N PHE A 141 -0.88 19.45 6.78
CA PHE A 141 0.27 20.34 6.95
C PHE A 141 0.39 21.39 5.83
N ARG A 142 -0.05 21.08 4.61
CA ARG A 142 -0.06 22.03 3.48
C ARG A 142 -1.31 22.93 3.46
N SER A 143 -2.48 22.41 3.87
CA SER A 143 -3.73 23.19 3.87
C SER A 143 -3.85 24.14 5.05
N TYR A 144 -3.41 23.73 6.25
CA TYR A 144 -3.53 24.54 7.46
C TYR A 144 -2.89 25.94 7.38
N PRO A 145 -1.69 26.10 6.80
CA PRO A 145 -1.13 27.44 6.57
C PRO A 145 -1.99 28.31 5.65
N GLN A 146 -2.71 27.72 4.69
CA GLN A 146 -3.48 28.46 3.70
C GLN A 146 -4.81 28.96 4.28
N ASP A 147 -5.48 28.09 5.04
CA ASP A 147 -6.87 28.27 5.44
C ASP A 147 -7.05 28.72 6.90
N PHE A 148 -6.14 28.34 7.81
CA PHE A 148 -6.37 28.45 9.26
C PHE A 148 -5.29 29.22 10.04
N ALA A 149 -4.08 29.38 9.49
CA ALA A 149 -2.95 29.99 10.21
C ALA A 149 -2.82 31.51 9.98
N ARG A 150 -2.28 32.21 10.98
CA ARG A 150 -1.92 33.63 10.89
C ARG A 150 -0.71 33.82 9.95
N LYS A 151 -0.79 34.78 9.02
CA LYS A 151 0.22 35.00 7.95
C LYS A 151 1.15 36.20 8.18
N PHE A 152 1.10 36.83 9.35
CA PHE A 152 1.92 38.00 9.66
C PHE A 152 3.31 37.66 10.25
N SER A 153 3.50 36.44 10.76
CA SER A 153 4.79 35.94 11.25
C SER A 153 4.90 34.44 11.00
N ARG A 154 6.09 33.98 10.64
CA ARG A 154 6.37 32.55 10.43
C ARG A 154 6.26 31.76 11.72
N GLU A 155 6.67 32.33 12.84
CA GLU A 155 6.61 31.67 14.15
C GLU A 155 5.15 31.43 14.56
N ASN A 156 4.31 32.46 14.45
CA ASN A 156 2.89 32.35 14.76
C ASN A 156 2.16 31.41 13.80
N CYS A 157 2.52 31.43 12.51
CA CYS A 157 1.99 30.47 11.54
C CYS A 157 2.31 29.01 11.95
N ASN A 158 3.56 28.73 12.31
CA ASN A 158 3.98 27.40 12.74
C ASN A 158 3.26 26.97 14.04
N MET A 159 3.10 27.90 14.99
CA MET A 159 2.37 27.64 16.23
C MET A 159 0.90 27.28 15.95
N ASP A 160 0.24 28.00 15.04
CA ASP A 160 -1.15 27.73 14.68
C ASP A 160 -1.30 26.36 13.99
N ILE A 161 -0.38 26.02 13.06
CA ILE A 161 -0.36 24.71 12.39
C ILE A 161 -0.18 23.59 13.43
N PHE A 162 0.75 23.77 14.37
CA PHE A 162 1.00 22.80 15.43
C PHE A 162 -0.23 22.58 16.31
N ASN A 163 -0.86 23.67 16.77
CA ASN A 163 -2.09 23.60 17.57
C ASN A 163 -3.24 22.91 16.82
N HIS A 164 -3.41 23.18 15.53
CA HIS A 164 -4.41 22.50 14.72
C HIS A 164 -4.14 21.00 14.57
N LEU A 165 -2.87 20.61 14.40
CA LEU A 165 -2.50 19.21 14.34
C LEU A 165 -2.76 18.49 15.68
N LEU A 166 -2.46 19.13 16.82
CA LEU A 166 -2.80 18.60 18.14
C LEU A 166 -4.31 18.41 18.32
N LEU A 167 -5.12 19.42 17.99
CA LEU A 167 -6.58 19.30 18.07
C LEU A 167 -7.14 18.23 17.13
N SER A 168 -6.50 17.99 15.98
CA SER A 168 -6.92 16.95 15.03
C SER A 168 -6.59 15.54 15.51
N SER A 169 -5.53 15.39 16.31
CA SER A 169 -5.02 14.11 16.82
C SER A 169 -5.51 13.77 18.22
N ASP A 170 -6.21 14.69 18.89
CA ASP A 170 -6.82 14.47 20.21
C ASP A 170 -7.80 13.27 20.18
N PRO A 171 -7.53 12.19 20.96
CA PRO A 171 -8.38 11.00 20.98
C PRO A 171 -9.79 11.25 21.51
N LEU A 172 -9.94 12.14 22.49
CA LEU A 172 -11.23 12.48 23.08
C LEU A 172 -12.09 13.19 22.04
N LEU A 173 -11.56 14.22 21.40
CA LEU A 173 -12.27 14.94 20.33
C LEU A 173 -12.53 14.05 19.11
N SER A 174 -11.59 13.18 18.75
CA SER A 174 -11.75 12.23 17.65
C SER A 174 -12.89 11.24 17.94
N SER A 175 -12.96 10.69 19.16
CA SER A 175 -14.03 9.75 19.55
C SER A 175 -15.44 10.34 19.47
N MET A 176 -15.59 11.65 19.68
CA MET A 176 -16.86 12.39 19.61
C MET A 176 -17.27 12.78 18.18
N LYS A 177 -16.34 12.73 17.21
CA LYS A 177 -16.61 13.10 15.82
C LYS A 177 -17.35 11.97 15.09
N ASN A 178 -18.43 12.35 14.41
CA ASN A 178 -19.14 11.45 13.51
C ASN A 178 -18.36 11.27 12.20
N PHE A 179 -17.51 10.25 12.14
CA PHE A 179 -16.81 9.90 10.90
C PHE A 179 -17.71 9.12 9.94
N LYS A 180 -17.74 9.53 8.68
CA LYS A 180 -18.30 8.71 7.60
C LYS A 180 -17.36 7.51 7.38
N ARG A 181 -17.78 6.32 7.83
CA ARG A 181 -17.03 5.09 7.54
C ARG A 181 -17.02 4.83 6.04
N ARG A 182 -15.84 4.57 5.47
CA ARG A 182 -15.72 4.14 4.07
C ARG A 182 -16.34 2.75 3.93
N LYS A 183 -17.02 2.49 2.82
CA LYS A 183 -17.50 1.14 2.49
C LYS A 183 -16.31 0.22 2.29
N MET A 184 -16.27 -0.89 3.01
CA MET A 184 -15.22 -1.90 2.84
C MET A 184 -15.47 -2.68 1.55
N LYS A 185 -14.43 -2.84 0.72
CA LYS A 185 -14.46 -3.81 -0.37
C LYS A 185 -14.34 -5.22 0.23
N SER A 186 -14.99 -6.20 -0.39
CA SER A 186 -14.86 -7.60 -0.01
C SER A 186 -13.43 -8.09 -0.21
N PHE A 187 -12.90 -8.88 0.72
CA PHE A 187 -11.58 -9.48 0.58
C PHE A 187 -11.56 -10.59 -0.48
N LEU A 188 -10.39 -10.79 -1.10
CA LEU A 188 -10.14 -11.95 -1.93
C LEU A 188 -10.23 -13.24 -1.09
N PRO A 189 -10.75 -14.35 -1.65
CA PRO A 189 -10.90 -15.60 -0.91
C PRO A 189 -9.55 -16.14 -0.41
N GLU A 190 -8.49 -16.02 -1.22
CA GLU A 190 -7.14 -16.44 -0.83
C GLU A 190 -6.58 -15.61 0.31
N LYS A 191 -6.87 -14.30 0.34
CA LYS A 191 -6.51 -13.45 1.48
C LYS A 191 -7.17 -13.96 2.75
N ILE A 192 -8.46 -14.31 2.71
CA ILE A 192 -9.18 -14.81 3.90
C ILE A 192 -8.51 -16.07 4.45
N ASN A 193 -8.01 -16.96 3.58
CA ASN A 193 -7.30 -18.17 4.00
C ASN A 193 -5.97 -17.89 4.71
N LEU A 194 -5.32 -16.76 4.41
CA LEU A 194 -4.05 -16.33 5.01
C LEU A 194 -4.24 -15.62 6.35
N LEU A 195 -5.45 -15.14 6.64
CA LEU A 195 -5.76 -14.51 7.92
C LEU A 195 -6.01 -15.59 8.98
N MET A 196 -5.67 -15.28 10.23
CA MET A 196 -6.14 -16.11 11.33
C MET A 196 -7.66 -16.01 11.42
N SER A 197 -8.38 -17.14 11.47
CA SER A 197 -9.78 -17.12 11.85
C SER A 197 -9.86 -16.53 13.24
N ALA A 198 -10.66 -15.47 13.42
CA ALA A 198 -10.81 -14.84 14.73
C ALA A 198 -11.06 -15.93 15.78
N LYS A 199 -10.10 -16.13 16.71
CA LYS A 199 -10.47 -16.72 17.98
C LYS A 199 -11.56 -15.81 18.52
N PRO A 200 -12.72 -16.33 18.94
CA PRO A 200 -13.63 -15.52 19.73
C PRO A 200 -12.77 -14.98 20.87
N LEU A 201 -12.67 -13.65 20.99
CA LEU A 201 -12.19 -13.06 22.22
C LEU A 201 -13.03 -13.70 23.30
N GLU A 202 -12.41 -14.51 24.17
CA GLU A 202 -13.09 -14.97 25.37
C GLU A 202 -13.63 -13.72 26.03
N ALA A 203 -14.95 -13.60 26.05
CA ALA A 203 -15.63 -12.48 26.67
C ALA A 203 -15.22 -12.53 28.14
N GLY A 204 -14.19 -11.74 28.47
CA GLY A 204 -13.81 -11.46 29.83
C GLY A 204 -15.06 -10.91 30.50
N ASN A 205 -15.65 -11.72 31.35
CA ASN A 205 -16.74 -11.38 32.23
C ASN A 205 -16.22 -10.29 33.18
N VAL A 206 -16.25 -9.03 32.74
CA VAL A 206 -16.05 -7.89 33.61
C VAL A 206 -17.38 -7.68 34.31
N ARG A 207 -17.45 -8.19 35.54
CA ARG A 207 -18.45 -7.80 36.54
C ARG A 207 -18.27 -6.34 36.93
#